data_AF-A0A6I4JYQ6-F1
#
_entry.id   AF-A0A6I4JYQ6-F1
#
_cell.length_a   1.000
_cell.length_b   1.000
_cell.length_c   1.000
_cell.angle_alpha   90.00
_cell.angle_beta   90.00
_cell.angle_gamma   90.00
#
_symmetry.space_group_name_H-M   'P 1'
#
loop_
_entity.id
_entity.type
_entity.pdbx_description
1 polymer ?
#
loop_
_entity_poly.entity_id
_entity_poly.type
_entity_poly.pdbx_seq_one_letter_code
_entity_poly.pdbx_strand_id
1 'polypeptide(L)'
;MSTFISEFLLGGTGKRVAIKDSIDIAGHPTRSGSRAFADAEPATRNADVVDAILDAGWQIVGKTNLHELAFGVTGINDWTGTPINPQAPDRVPGGSSSGSAAAVAAGLADIAIGTDTGGS
;
A
#
# COMPACT_ATOMS: atom_id res chain seq x y z
N MET A 1 -6.20 3.40 11.65
CA MET A 1 -5.90 2.03 11.17
C MET A 1 -4.58 2.11 10.41
N SER A 2 -3.62 1.23 10.69
CA SER A 2 -2.27 1.22 10.10
C SER A 2 -2.22 0.58 8.70
N THR A 3 -3.34 0.07 8.18
CA THR A 3 -3.42 -0.59 6.86
C THR A 3 -3.09 0.36 5.71
N PHE A 4 -3.66 1.57 5.73
CA PHE A 4 -3.40 2.63 4.77
C PHE A 4 -2.56 3.71 5.42
N ILE A 5 -1.57 4.22 4.69
CA ILE A 5 -0.82 5.43 5.07
C ILE A 5 -1.50 6.70 4.53
N SER A 6 -2.30 6.58 3.48
CA SER A 6 -3.19 7.61 2.96
C SER A 6 -4.37 6.97 2.23
N GLU A 7 -5.57 7.52 2.45
CA GLU A 7 -6.81 7.06 1.83
C GLU A 7 -7.33 8.14 0.88
N PHE A 8 -7.69 7.75 -0.33
CA PHE A 8 -8.24 8.63 -1.37
C PHE A 8 -8.85 7.78 -2.47
N LEU A 9 -9.75 8.37 -3.25
CA LEU A 9 -10.31 7.72 -4.45
C LEU A 9 -9.70 8.34 -5.69
N LEU A 10 -9.16 7.50 -6.57
CA LEU A 10 -8.60 7.92 -7.86
C LEU A 10 -9.00 6.92 -8.95
N GLY A 11 -9.44 7.41 -10.12
CA GLY A 11 -9.84 6.57 -11.24
C GLY A 11 -11.35 6.37 -11.36
N GLY A 12 -11.77 5.22 -11.89
CA GLY A 12 -13.15 4.92 -12.24
C GLY A 12 -14.01 4.43 -11.08
N THR A 13 -15.02 3.60 -11.40
CA THR A 13 -15.94 2.96 -10.44
C THR A 13 -15.92 1.43 -10.53
N GLY A 14 -14.89 0.87 -11.18
CA GLY A 14 -14.67 -0.57 -11.29
C GLY A 14 -14.15 -1.20 -9.98
N LYS A 15 -13.27 -2.20 -10.11
CA LYS A 15 -12.67 -2.85 -8.94
C LYS A 15 -11.89 -1.85 -8.09
N ARG A 16 -12.00 -1.98 -6.77
CA ARG A 16 -11.23 -1.21 -5.78
C ARG A 16 -9.84 -1.80 -5.62
N VAL A 17 -8.82 -0.98 -5.76
CA VAL A 17 -7.41 -1.40 -5.73
C VAL A 17 -6.64 -0.63 -4.67
N ALA A 18 -5.96 -1.34 -3.79
CA ALA A 18 -5.03 -0.74 -2.85
C ALA A 18 -3.60 -0.82 -3.40
N ILE A 19 -2.81 0.25 -3.29
CA ILE A 19 -1.47 0.31 -3.89
C ILE A 19 -0.41 0.42 -2.79
N LYS A 20 0.58 -0.47 -2.76
CA LYS A 20 1.69 -0.37 -1.80
C LYS A 20 2.41 0.97 -1.92
N ASP A 21 2.69 1.63 -0.80
CA ASP A 21 3.26 2.98 -0.77
C ASP A 21 4.65 3.10 -1.43
N SER A 22 5.37 2.01 -1.65
CA SER A 22 6.60 1.99 -2.46
C SER A 22 6.36 2.12 -3.97
N ILE A 23 5.13 2.38 -4.41
CA ILE A 23 4.74 2.53 -5.81
C ILE A 23 4.21 3.96 -6.00
N ASP A 24 4.74 4.64 -7.02
CA ASP A 24 4.40 6.03 -7.31
C ASP A 24 2.98 6.18 -7.88
N ILE A 25 2.26 7.17 -7.35
CA ILE A 25 1.00 7.68 -7.87
C ILE A 25 1.17 9.20 -7.98
N ALA A 26 0.96 9.75 -9.16
CA ALA A 26 1.12 11.18 -9.43
C ALA A 26 0.28 12.02 -8.46
N GLY A 27 0.87 13.06 -7.88
CA GLY A 27 0.23 13.91 -6.89
C GLY A 27 0.20 13.35 -5.47
N HIS A 28 0.75 12.16 -5.22
CA HIS A 28 0.86 11.58 -3.88
C HIS A 28 2.31 11.27 -3.49
N PRO A 29 2.76 11.63 -2.27
CA PRO A 29 4.09 11.28 -1.77
C PRO A 29 4.28 9.77 -1.62
N THR A 30 5.45 9.26 -1.99
CA THR A 30 5.89 7.87 -1.82
C THR A 30 6.87 7.81 -0.66
N ARG A 31 6.42 7.24 0.47
CA ARG A 31 7.19 7.27 1.73
C ARG A 31 7.91 5.96 2.02
N SER A 32 7.57 4.89 1.29
CA SER A 32 8.06 3.53 1.50
C SER A 32 8.04 3.09 2.98
N GLY A 33 7.04 3.57 3.73
CA GLY A 33 6.91 3.28 5.16
C GLY A 33 8.12 3.72 6.01
N SER A 34 8.94 4.66 5.53
CA SER A 34 10.14 5.13 6.23
C SER A 34 10.09 6.61 6.58
N ARG A 35 10.49 6.94 7.82
CA ARG A 35 10.58 8.33 8.30
C ARG A 35 11.56 9.16 7.48
N ALA A 36 12.54 8.53 6.81
CA ALA A 36 13.47 9.20 5.92
C ALA A 36 12.77 9.91 4.74
N PHE A 37 11.56 9.48 4.39
CA PHE A 37 10.73 10.06 3.32
C PHE A 37 9.49 10.77 3.86
N ALA A 38 9.48 11.19 5.14
CA ALA A 38 8.33 11.89 5.74
C ALA A 38 7.90 13.11 4.92
N ASP A 39 8.89 13.89 4.46
CA ASP A 39 8.75 15.12 3.69
C ASP A 39 9.01 14.90 2.20
N ALA A 40 8.82 13.68 1.70
CA ALA A 40 8.93 13.42 0.26
C ALA A 40 7.92 14.27 -0.51
N GLU A 41 8.38 14.93 -1.56
CA GLU A 41 7.51 15.63 -2.50
C GLU A 41 6.57 14.63 -3.21
N PRO A 42 5.37 15.05 -3.61
CA PRO A 42 4.49 14.22 -4.42
C PRO A 42 5.16 13.70 -5.69
N ALA A 43 4.89 12.45 -6.07
CA ALA A 43 5.38 11.91 -7.32
C ALA A 43 4.84 12.72 -8.50
N THR A 44 5.67 12.97 -9.51
CA THR A 44 5.29 13.75 -10.71
C THR A 44 4.63 12.90 -11.80
N ARG A 45 4.76 11.57 -11.69
CA ARG A 45 4.19 10.59 -12.62
C ARG A 45 3.69 9.36 -11.85
N ASN A 46 2.75 8.66 -12.46
CA ASN A 46 2.37 7.33 -12.02
C ASN A 46 3.49 6.33 -12.35
N ALA A 47 3.54 5.23 -11.60
CA ALA A 47 4.18 4.01 -12.09
C ALA A 47 3.32 3.37 -13.19
N ASP A 48 3.93 2.65 -14.13
CA ASP A 48 3.23 2.05 -15.28
C ASP A 48 2.05 1.14 -14.86
N VAL A 49 2.18 0.42 -13.73
CA VAL A 49 1.10 -0.42 -13.18
C VAL A 49 -0.10 0.40 -12.71
N VAL A 50 0.14 1.62 -12.22
CA VAL A 50 -0.92 2.55 -11.80
C VAL A 50 -1.66 3.08 -13.01
N ASP A 51 -0.95 3.46 -14.08
CA ASP A 51 -1.58 3.86 -15.35
C ASP A 51 -2.45 2.73 -15.91
N ALA A 52 -1.94 1.49 -15.94
CA ALA A 52 -2.71 0.34 -16.41
C ALA A 52 -4.00 0.08 -15.59
N ILE A 53 -3.96 0.33 -14.28
CA ILE A 53 -5.13 0.20 -13.40
C ILE A 53 -6.16 1.28 -13.71
N LEU A 54 -5.72 2.53 -13.89
CA LEU A 54 -6.60 3.65 -14.20
C LEU A 54 -7.23 3.50 -15.59
N ASP A 55 -6.44 3.08 -16.58
CA ASP A 55 -6.90 2.80 -17.94
C ASP A 55 -7.93 1.65 -18.00
N ALA A 56 -7.84 0.69 -17.08
CA ALA A 56 -8.84 -0.37 -16.92
C ALA A 56 -10.16 0.12 -16.27
N GLY A 57 -10.28 1.40 -15.93
CA GLY A 57 -11.46 1.98 -15.28
C GLY A 57 -11.62 1.55 -13.81
N TRP A 58 -10.55 1.05 -13.18
CA TRP A 58 -10.56 0.64 -11.78
C TRP A 58 -10.36 1.85 -10.86
N GLN A 59 -10.66 1.67 -9.58
CA GLN A 59 -10.59 2.73 -8.58
C GLN A 59 -9.51 2.42 -7.57
N ILE A 60 -8.49 3.27 -7.48
CA ILE A 60 -7.51 3.22 -6.40
C ILE A 60 -8.16 3.79 -5.14
N VAL A 61 -8.04 3.07 -4.02
CA VAL A 61 -8.64 3.45 -2.72
C VAL A 61 -7.64 4.02 -1.71
N GLY A 62 -6.36 4.05 -2.06
CA GLY A 62 -5.32 4.65 -1.23
C GLY A 62 -3.99 3.92 -1.34
N LYS A 63 -3.02 4.41 -0.54
CA LYS A 63 -1.70 3.82 -0.44
C LYS A 63 -1.58 2.97 0.83
N THR A 64 -1.20 1.71 0.68
CA THR A 64 -1.06 0.78 1.80
C THR A 64 0.30 0.85 2.44
N ASN A 65 0.31 0.59 3.73
CA ASN A 65 1.52 0.48 4.52
C ASN A 65 2.35 -0.76 4.14
N LEU A 66 3.60 -0.78 4.61
CA LEU A 66 4.59 -1.81 4.33
C LEU A 66 5.60 -1.92 5.47
N HIS A 67 6.33 -3.04 5.50
CA HIS A 67 7.59 -3.10 6.26
C HIS A 67 8.55 -2.04 5.69
N GLU A 68 9.18 -1.27 6.57
CA GLU A 68 10.00 -0.11 6.21
C GLU A 68 10.99 -0.44 5.07
N LEU A 69 10.97 0.39 4.01
CA LEU A 69 11.81 0.25 2.81
C LEU A 69 11.70 -1.10 2.09
N ALA A 70 10.58 -1.80 2.27
CA ALA A 70 10.37 -3.17 1.80
C ALA A 70 11.39 -4.19 2.34
N PHE A 71 12.11 -3.88 3.42
CA PHE A 71 13.21 -4.69 3.93
C PHE A 71 12.83 -5.50 5.17
N GLY A 72 11.82 -6.36 5.03
CA GLY A 72 11.44 -7.31 6.06
C GLY A 72 10.14 -8.05 5.77
N VAL A 73 9.97 -9.21 6.40
CA VAL A 73 8.91 -10.19 6.07
C VAL A 73 7.76 -10.25 7.07
N THR A 74 7.81 -9.45 8.14
CA THR A 74 6.80 -9.48 9.22
C THR A 74 5.72 -8.42 9.03
N GLY A 75 6.00 -7.36 8.27
CA GLY A 75 5.11 -6.20 8.17
C GLY A 75 5.13 -5.25 9.37
N ILE A 76 5.98 -5.50 10.38
CA ILE A 76 6.19 -4.58 11.50
C ILE A 76 6.73 -3.25 10.98
N ASN A 77 6.13 -2.15 11.44
CA ASN A 77 6.58 -0.79 11.15
C ASN A 77 6.33 0.12 12.36
N ASP A 78 7.39 0.67 12.93
CA ASP A 78 7.31 1.50 14.15
C ASP A 78 6.86 2.93 13.86
N TRP A 79 7.10 3.42 12.64
CA TRP A 79 6.80 4.80 12.29
C TRP A 79 5.35 4.99 11.84
N THR A 80 4.89 4.18 10.89
CA THR A 80 3.51 4.23 10.37
C THR A 80 2.54 3.35 11.17
N GLY A 81 3.07 2.55 12.11
CA GLY A 81 2.33 1.53 12.84
C GLY A 81 2.21 0.22 12.04
N THR A 82 2.09 -0.90 12.74
CA THR A 82 2.01 -2.23 12.11
C THR A 82 0.56 -2.54 11.68
N PRO A 83 0.28 -2.91 10.40
CA PRO A 83 -1.05 -3.36 9.99
C PRO A 83 -1.54 -4.55 10.81
N ILE A 84 -2.83 -4.57 11.13
CA ILE A 84 -3.45 -5.68 11.85
C ILE A 84 -3.74 -6.81 10.84
N ASN A 85 -3.39 -8.04 11.19
CA ASN A 85 -3.85 -9.23 10.46
C ASN A 85 -5.34 -9.44 10.73
N PRO A 86 -6.25 -9.27 9.73
CA PRO A 86 -7.70 -9.35 9.98
C PRO A 86 -8.18 -10.73 10.43
N GLN A 87 -7.42 -11.79 10.15
CA GLN A 87 -7.76 -13.17 10.49
C GLN A 87 -7.16 -13.64 11.82
N ALA A 88 -6.13 -12.96 12.31
CA ALA A 88 -5.48 -13.25 13.59
C ALA A 88 -4.85 -11.97 14.18
N PRO A 89 -5.64 -11.09 14.82
CA PRO A 89 -5.20 -9.76 15.23
C PRO A 89 -4.00 -9.70 16.19
N ASP A 90 -3.69 -10.83 16.85
CA ASP A 90 -2.56 -11.03 17.75
C ASP A 90 -1.27 -11.50 17.03
N ARG A 91 -1.33 -11.69 15.70
CA ARG A 91 -0.21 -12.13 14.87
C ARG A 91 0.21 -11.07 13.88
N VAL A 92 1.45 -11.17 13.43
CA VAL A 92 1.97 -10.32 12.35
C VAL A 92 1.16 -10.52 11.05
N PRO A 93 0.95 -9.45 10.26
CA PRO A 93 0.28 -9.56 8.96
C PRO A 93 1.14 -10.23 7.89
N GLY A 94 2.46 -10.36 8.12
CA GLY A 94 3.41 -10.69 7.07
C GLY A 94 3.82 -9.45 6.28
N GLY A 95 4.85 -9.54 5.45
CA GLY A 95 5.36 -8.40 4.71
C GLY A 95 6.39 -8.80 3.65
N SER A 96 6.95 -7.84 2.92
CA SER A 96 6.83 -6.41 3.21
C SER A 96 5.51 -5.76 2.77
N SER A 97 4.70 -6.41 1.92
CA SER A 97 3.40 -5.90 1.42
C SER A 97 2.27 -6.03 2.45
N SER A 98 2.53 -5.66 3.70
CA SER A 98 1.70 -5.93 4.87
C SER A 98 0.33 -5.26 4.81
N GLY A 99 0.28 -3.97 4.49
CA GLY A 99 -0.96 -3.24 4.33
C GLY A 99 -1.77 -3.72 3.13
N SER A 100 -1.11 -4.15 2.05
CA SER A 100 -1.76 -4.67 0.84
C SER A 100 -2.54 -5.95 1.14
N ALA A 101 -1.89 -6.93 1.79
CA ALA A 101 -2.55 -8.17 2.20
C ALA A 101 -3.67 -7.91 3.22
N ALA A 102 -3.42 -7.05 4.21
CA ALA A 102 -4.42 -6.71 5.22
C ALA A 102 -5.64 -5.99 4.62
N ALA A 103 -5.46 -5.09 3.64
CA ALA A 103 -6.55 -4.38 2.98
C ALA A 103 -7.52 -5.33 2.25
N VAL A 104 -6.96 -6.30 1.50
CA VAL A 104 -7.76 -7.32 0.80
C VAL A 104 -8.43 -8.26 1.81
N ALA A 105 -7.69 -8.76 2.80
CA ALA A 105 -8.22 -9.68 3.81
C ALA A 105 -9.34 -9.05 4.67
N ALA A 106 -9.35 -7.73 4.84
CA ALA A 106 -10.38 -6.99 5.54
C ALA A 106 -11.54 -6.50 4.65
N GLY A 107 -11.50 -6.75 3.33
CA GLY A 107 -12.52 -6.30 2.38
C GLY A 107 -12.49 -4.79 2.06
N LEU A 108 -11.42 -4.10 2.45
CA LEU A 108 -11.23 -2.66 2.21
C LEU A 108 -10.90 -2.36 0.75
N ALA A 109 -10.32 -3.34 0.04
CA ALA A 109 -10.12 -3.33 -1.41
C ALA A 109 -10.44 -4.71 -2.00
N ASP A 110 -10.78 -4.75 -3.28
CA ASP A 110 -11.07 -6.01 -3.97
C ASP A 110 -9.77 -6.74 -4.36
N ILE A 111 -8.73 -5.96 -4.67
CA ILE A 111 -7.37 -6.42 -4.94
C ILE A 111 -6.34 -5.41 -4.42
N ALA A 112 -5.06 -5.79 -4.37
CA ALA A 112 -3.97 -4.88 -4.05
C ALA A 112 -2.72 -5.17 -4.88
N ILE A 113 -1.90 -4.15 -5.12
CA ILE A 113 -0.58 -4.27 -5.75
C ILE A 113 0.50 -4.17 -4.68
N GLY A 114 1.33 -5.21 -4.59
CA GLY A 114 2.53 -5.28 -3.76
C GLY A 114 3.82 -5.28 -4.58
N THR A 115 4.94 -5.49 -3.90
CA THR A 115 6.25 -5.70 -4.54
C THR A 115 6.90 -6.92 -3.91
N ASP A 116 7.58 -7.72 -4.74
CA ASP A 116 8.23 -8.94 -4.30
C ASP A 116 9.71 -8.99 -4.75
N THR A 117 10.61 -9.08 -3.78
CA THR A 117 12.05 -9.32 -3.96
C THR A 117 12.48 -10.66 -3.34
N GLY A 118 11.72 -11.20 -2.38
CA GLY A 118 12.15 -12.31 -1.51
C GLY A 118 10.99 -12.99 -0.77
N GLY A 119 9.79 -12.94 -1.34
CA GLY A 119 8.52 -13.41 -0.77
C GLY A 119 7.72 -12.32 -0.05
N SER A 120 7.77 -11.08 -0.53
CA SER A 120 7.18 -9.89 0.12
C SER A 120 5.71 -9.61 -0.16
#